data_AF-A0A1Q7CEW8-F1
#
_entry.id   AF-A0A1Q7CEW8-F1
#
_cell.length_a   1.000
_cell.length_b   1.000
_cell.length_c   1.000
_cell.angle_alpha   90.00
_cell.angle_beta   90.00
_cell.angle_gamma   90.00
#
_symmetry.space_group_name_H-M   'P 1'
#
loop_
_entity.id
_entity.type
_entity.pdbx_description
1 polymer ?
#
loop_
_entity_poly.entity_id
_entity_poly.type
_entity_poly.pdbx_seq_one_letter_code
_entity_poly.pdbx_strand_id
1 'polypeptide(L)'
;MSKELKKSRWNWPLGVVATGIAGAAVVVLRGCWHGKMSWPIRVQEHSYQVCLGCGIKRLFDEQDFRAFGPYSYDLNRLIIWQRTQREKALRQATTSAQRPAS
;
A
#
# COMPACT_ATOMS: atom_id res chain seq x y z
N MET A 1 35.92 -50.20 2.20
CA MET A 1 35.87 -48.90 1.51
C MET A 1 34.43 -48.42 1.54
N SER A 2 34.05 -47.54 2.46
CA SER A 2 32.65 -47.10 2.63
C SER A 2 32.57 -45.80 3.43
N LYS A 3 32.90 -44.66 2.79
CA LYS A 3 32.81 -43.31 3.37
C LYS A 3 31.60 -42.50 2.90
N GLU A 4 30.69 -43.07 2.11
CA GLU A 4 29.67 -42.30 1.38
C GLU A 4 28.28 -42.20 2.06
N LEU A 5 27.99 -43.00 3.09
CA LEU A 5 26.62 -43.08 3.65
C LEU A 5 26.32 -42.05 4.76
N LYS A 6 27.32 -41.37 5.31
CA LYS A 6 27.14 -40.46 6.46
C LYS A 6 26.71 -39.04 6.06
N LYS A 7 26.91 -38.64 4.80
CA LYS A 7 26.62 -37.29 4.30
C LYS A 7 25.15 -37.10 3.91
N SER A 8 24.44 -38.20 3.60
CA SER A 8 23.04 -38.18 3.11
C SER A 8 22.01 -37.85 4.20
N ARG A 9 22.21 -38.33 5.45
CA ARG A 9 21.24 -38.15 6.55
C ARG A 9 21.08 -36.73 7.08
N TRP A 10 22.00 -35.81 6.75
CA TRP A 10 21.90 -34.39 7.17
C TRP A 10 21.24 -33.50 6.11
N ASN A 11 21.15 -33.94 4.86
CA ASN A 11 20.56 -33.12 3.79
C ASN A 11 19.03 -33.08 3.86
N TRP A 12 18.40 -34.15 4.35
CA TRP A 12 16.95 -34.22 4.52
C TRP A 12 16.40 -33.20 5.55
N PRO A 13 16.92 -33.11 6.79
CA PRO A 13 16.44 -32.11 7.74
C PRO A 13 16.74 -30.67 7.29
N LEU A 14 17.87 -30.43 6.61
CA LEU A 14 18.15 -29.11 6.03
C LEU A 14 17.15 -28.73 4.94
N GLY A 15 16.76 -29.67 4.08
CA GLY A 15 15.72 -29.45 3.08
C GLY A 15 14.39 -29.05 3.70
N VAL A 16 13.94 -29.78 4.74
CA VAL A 16 12.68 -29.49 5.44
C VAL A 16 12.70 -28.11 6.12
N VAL A 17 13.81 -27.76 6.79
CA VAL A 17 13.97 -26.45 7.43
C VAL A 17 14.00 -25.33 6.39
N ALA A 18 14.73 -25.50 5.29
CA ALA A 18 14.81 -24.50 4.23
C ALA A 18 13.44 -24.25 3.57
N THR A 19 12.68 -25.31 3.28
CA THR A 19 11.32 -25.20 2.74
C THR A 19 10.36 -24.55 3.75
N GLY A 20 10.48 -24.88 5.05
CA GLY A 20 9.70 -24.26 6.10
C GLY A 20 9.93 -22.75 6.24
N ILE A 21 11.20 -22.32 6.24
CA ILE A 21 11.57 -20.90 6.29
C ILE A 21 11.07 -20.14 5.06
N ALA A 22 11.24 -20.72 3.86
CA ALA A 22 10.75 -20.13 2.62
C ALA A 22 9.21 -19.97 2.63
N GLY A 23 8.48 -20.97 3.13
CA GLY A 23 7.03 -20.91 3.28
C GLY A 23 6.57 -19.81 4.24
N ALA A 24 7.23 -19.69 5.40
CA ALA A 24 6.93 -18.64 6.37
C ALA A 24 7.22 -17.23 5.81
N ALA A 25 8.33 -17.06 5.09
CA ALA A 25 8.68 -15.80 4.45
C ALA A 25 7.64 -15.37 3.40
N VAL A 26 7.07 -16.28 2.61
CA VAL A 26 6.01 -15.94 1.64
C VAL A 26 4.75 -15.43 2.34
N VAL A 27 4.37 -16.00 3.48
CA VAL A 27 3.19 -15.56 4.25
C VAL A 27 3.42 -14.18 4.86
N VAL A 28 4.60 -13.92 5.42
CA VAL A 28 4.95 -12.64 6.06
C VAL A 28 5.18 -11.53 5.03
N LEU A 29 5.89 -11.80 3.94
CA LEU A 29 6.16 -10.83 2.87
C LEU A 29 4.93 -10.55 1.99
N ARG A 30 3.87 -11.35 2.09
CA ARG A 30 2.52 -11.04 1.58
C ARG A 30 1.73 -10.10 2.50
N GLY A 31 2.35 -9.54 3.54
CA GLY A 31 1.78 -8.52 4.42
C GLY A 31 1.28 -7.30 3.63
N CYS A 32 0.01 -7.36 3.24
CA CYS A 32 -0.77 -6.37 2.47
C CYS A 32 -0.05 -5.65 1.31
N TRP A 33 0.08 -6.33 0.17
CA TRP A 33 0.04 -5.60 -1.11
C TRP A 33 -1.38 -5.10 -1.32
N HIS A 34 -1.61 -3.84 -0.96
CA HIS A 34 -2.86 -3.09 -0.88
C HIS A 34 -3.78 -3.13 -2.14
N GLY A 35 -4.27 -4.30 -2.53
CA GLY A 35 -5.28 -4.51 -3.57
C GLY A 35 -6.67 -4.82 -3.02
N LYS A 36 -6.76 -5.31 -1.77
CA LYS A 36 -8.05 -5.59 -1.11
C LYS A 36 -8.48 -4.42 -0.21
N MET A 37 -9.23 -3.50 -0.80
CA MET A 37 -9.79 -2.32 -0.14
C MET A 37 -11.24 -2.55 0.29
N SER A 38 -11.65 -1.88 1.37
CA SER A 38 -13.04 -1.81 1.80
C SER A 38 -13.90 -1.05 0.80
N TRP A 39 -15.22 -1.17 0.94
CA TRP A 39 -16.14 -0.22 0.36
C TRP A 39 -15.84 1.20 0.88
N PRO A 40 -15.99 2.26 0.05
CA PRO A 40 -15.67 3.63 0.46
C PRO A 40 -16.58 4.11 1.60
N ILE A 41 -15.99 4.66 2.66
CA ILE A 41 -16.72 5.18 3.83
C ILE A 41 -16.61 6.71 3.80
N ARG A 42 -17.72 7.41 4.07
CA ARG A 42 -17.75 8.88 4.21
C ARG A 42 -17.65 9.30 5.67
N VAL A 43 -16.75 10.24 5.96
CA VAL A 43 -16.62 10.92 7.25
C VAL A 43 -16.26 12.39 7.02
N GLN A 44 -17.00 13.32 7.62
CA GLN A 44 -16.68 14.77 7.62
C GLN A 44 -16.34 15.32 6.21
N GLU A 45 -17.23 15.07 5.24
CA GLU A 45 -17.07 15.48 3.83
C GLU A 45 -15.92 14.81 3.05
N HIS A 46 -15.24 13.82 3.63
CA HIS A 46 -14.16 13.09 2.98
C HIS A 46 -14.51 11.60 2.86
N SER A 47 -14.26 11.02 1.70
CA SER A 47 -14.43 9.59 1.48
C SER A 47 -13.09 8.90 1.48
N TYR A 48 -13.02 7.72 2.08
CA TYR A 48 -11.80 6.93 2.12
C TYR A 48 -12.10 5.44 2.11
N GLN A 49 -11.12 4.66 1.70
CA GLN A 49 -11.11 3.22 1.79
C GLN A 49 -10.03 2.77 2.76
N VAL A 50 -10.26 1.60 3.37
CA VAL A 50 -9.33 0.97 4.31
C VAL A 50 -8.90 -0.38 3.75
N CYS A 51 -7.62 -0.69 3.79
CA CYS A 51 -7.18 -2.03 3.43
C CYS A 51 -7.65 -3.04 4.47
N LEU A 52 -8.32 -4.09 3.99
CA LEU A 52 -8.82 -5.17 4.85
C LEU A 52 -7.71 -6.09 5.37
N GLY A 53 -6.49 -6.00 4.81
CA GLY A 53 -5.35 -6.81 5.22
C GLY A 53 -4.54 -6.20 6.36
N CYS A 54 -4.34 -4.88 6.37
CA CYS A 54 -3.52 -4.24 7.41
C CYS A 54 -4.03 -2.88 7.91
N GLY A 55 -5.16 -2.37 7.41
CA GLY A 55 -5.83 -1.20 7.99
C GLY A 55 -5.33 0.16 7.49
N ILE A 56 -4.40 0.21 6.53
CA ILE A 56 -3.98 1.48 5.93
C ILE A 56 -5.17 2.13 5.22
N LYS A 57 -5.23 3.45 5.20
CA LYS A 57 -6.29 4.23 4.57
C LYS A 57 -5.80 4.92 3.31
N ARG A 58 -6.72 5.17 2.39
CA ARG A 58 -6.50 5.98 1.18
C ARG A 58 -7.76 6.76 0.85
N LEU A 59 -7.60 7.99 0.38
CA LEU A 59 -8.75 8.81 -0.03
C LEU A 59 -9.44 8.20 -1.25
N PHE A 60 -10.74 8.44 -1.34
CA PHE A 60 -11.60 7.98 -2.40
C PHE A 60 -12.39 9.16 -2.97
N ASP A 61 -12.41 9.27 -4.29
CA ASP A 61 -13.20 10.25 -5.02
C ASP A 61 -14.53 9.60 -5.41
N GLU A 62 -15.64 10.17 -4.98
CA GLU A 62 -16.96 9.66 -5.31
C GLU A 62 -17.46 10.07 -6.68
N GLN A 63 -16.97 11.19 -7.21
CA GLN A 63 -17.38 11.68 -8.53
C GLN A 63 -16.76 10.80 -9.60
N ASP A 64 -15.45 10.57 -9.48
CA ASP A 64 -14.68 9.71 -10.39
C ASP A 64 -14.71 8.22 -9.99
N PHE A 65 -15.35 7.90 -8.85
CA PHE A 65 -15.41 6.58 -8.24
C PHE A 65 -14.05 5.85 -8.18
N ARG A 66 -13.00 6.57 -7.74
CA ARG A 66 -11.62 6.05 -7.71
C ARG A 66 -10.85 6.44 -6.46
N ALA A 67 -9.98 5.55 -6.00
CA ALA A 67 -9.04 5.86 -4.93
C ALA A 67 -7.91 6.79 -5.44
N PHE A 68 -7.51 7.77 -4.63
CA PHE A 68 -6.47 8.74 -5.00
C PHE A 68 -5.56 9.10 -3.83
N GLY A 69 -4.45 9.74 -4.15
CA GLY A 69 -3.50 10.22 -3.15
C GLY A 69 -2.69 9.13 -2.46
N PRO A 70 -1.92 9.50 -1.42
CA PRO A 70 -1.03 8.61 -0.70
C PRO A 70 -1.80 7.71 0.26
N TYR A 71 -1.10 6.70 0.78
CA TYR A 71 -1.58 5.86 1.87
C TYR A 71 -1.18 6.43 3.22
N SER A 72 -2.07 6.34 4.21
CA SER A 72 -1.74 6.64 5.61
C SER A 72 -2.66 5.92 6.57
N TYR A 73 -2.17 5.64 7.78
CA TYR A 73 -3.03 5.15 8.87
C TYR A 73 -3.83 6.28 9.54
N ASP A 74 -3.33 7.50 9.47
CA ASP A 74 -3.98 8.70 9.98
C ASP A 74 -4.80 9.38 8.88
N LEU A 75 -6.11 9.43 9.07
CA LEU A 75 -7.04 10.07 8.13
C LEU A 75 -6.83 11.59 8.06
N ASN A 76 -6.49 12.24 9.18
CA ASN A 76 -6.28 13.69 9.20
C ASN A 76 -5.10 14.09 8.33
N ARG A 77 -4.02 13.30 8.35
CA ARG A 77 -2.87 13.50 7.46
C ARG A 77 -3.25 13.44 5.99
N LEU A 78 -4.17 12.54 5.61
CA LEU A 78 -4.69 12.44 4.24
C LEU A 78 -5.53 13.67 3.86
N ILE A 79 -6.40 14.12 4.76
CA ILE A 79 -7.25 15.30 4.56
C ILE A 79 -6.39 16.57 4.37
N ILE A 80 -5.38 16.77 5.22
CA ILE A 80 -4.45 17.90 5.11
C ILE A 80 -3.71 17.86 3.77
N TRP A 81 -3.27 16.67 3.35
CA TRP A 81 -2.63 16.48 2.05
C TRP A 81 -3.57 16.89 0.90
N GLN A 82 -4.84 16.43 0.91
CA GLN A 82 -5.82 16.77 -0.12
C GLN A 82 -6.06 18.28 -0.22
N ARG A 83 -6.26 18.95 0.93
CA ARG A 83 -6.43 20.41 0.99
C ARG A 83 -5.23 21.13 0.42
N THR A 84 -4.02 20.70 0.78
CA THR A 84 -2.77 21.27 0.28
C THR A 84 -2.65 21.13 -1.24
N GLN A 85 -3.03 19.98 -1.82
CA GLN A 85 -3.01 19.78 -3.28
C GLN A 85 -4.04 20.67 -3.97
N ARG A 86 -5.25 20.81 -3.40
CA ARG A 86 -6.30 21.67 -3.95
C ARG A 86 -5.88 23.14 -3.98
N GLU A 87 -5.27 23.63 -2.90
CA GLU A 87 -4.74 25.00 -2.85
C GLU A 87 -3.62 25.22 -3.87
N LYS A 88 -2.71 24.25 -4.03
CA LYS A 88 -1.64 24.32 -5.05
C LYS A 88 -2.21 24.38 -6.46
N ALA A 89 -3.19 23.53 -6.77
CA ALA A 89 -3.84 23.52 -8.08
C ALA A 89 -4.55 24.85 -8.36
N LEU A 90 -5.24 25.43 -7.36
CA LEU A 90 -5.88 26.74 -7.49
C LEU A 90 -4.85 27.84 -7.77
N ARG A 91 -3.76 27.90 -6.99
CA ARG A 91 -2.68 28.87 -7.21
C ARG A 91 -2.06 28.74 -8.59
N GLN A 92 -1.80 27.52 -9.05
CA GLN A 92 -1.25 27.28 -10.38
C GLN A 92 -2.22 27.74 -11.49
N ALA A 93 -3.52 27.48 -11.34
CA ALA A 93 -4.53 27.96 -12.28
C ALA A 93 -4.56 29.49 -12.34
N THR A 94 -4.53 30.17 -11.18
CA THR A 94 -4.47 31.64 -11.11
C THR A 94 -3.20 32.19 -11.76
N THR A 95 -2.03 31.62 -11.44
CA THR A 95 -0.76 32.03 -12.06
C THR A 95 -0.75 31.78 -13.56
N SER A 96 -1.30 30.65 -14.03
CA SER A 96 -1.38 30.34 -15.46
C SER A 96 -2.30 31.29 -16.21
N ALA A 97 -3.44 31.67 -15.62
CA ALA A 97 -4.36 32.64 -16.20
C ALA A 97 -3.76 34.06 -16.29
N GLN A 98 -2.79 34.37 -15.43
CA GLN A 98 -2.06 35.64 -15.42
C GLN A 98 -0.86 35.67 -16.36
N ARG A 99 -0.44 34.55 -16.96
CA ARG A 99 0.63 34.55 -17.97
C ARG A 99 0.06 35.03 -19.31
N PRO A 100 0.48 36.19 -19.85
CA PRO A 100 0.07 36.60 -21.18
C PRO A 100 0.59 35.58 -22.20
N ALA A 101 -0.28 35.16 -23.13
CA ALA A 101 0.15 34.38 -24.29
C ALA A 101 1.18 35.21 -25.06
N SER A 102 2.43 34.77 -25.06
CA SER A 102 3.51 35.34 -25.88
C SER A 102 3.47 34.76 -27.29
#